data_AF-A0A396GVR6-F1
#
_entry.id   AF-A0A396GVR6-F1
#
_cell.length_a   1.000
_cell.length_b   1.000
_cell.length_c   1.000
_cell.angle_alpha   90.00
_cell.angle_beta   90.00
_cell.angle_gamma   90.00
#
_symmetry.space_group_name_H-M   'P 1'
#
loop_
_entity.id
_entity.type
_entity.pdbx_description
1 polymer ?
#
loop_
_entity_poly.entity_id
_entity_poly.type
_entity_poly.pdbx_seq_one_letter_code
_entity_poly.pdbx_strand_id
1 'polypeptide(L)'
;MDIILAELHKACLYTVPKHMVYKESIFQSKEAYFRSIGYQSDGENLEECTKNYLDQLKSYMKLYGALVQMAGFALYKRYKSQFLKMLKIISDNFLVDLKSRTVPELNYVELQTCIEEKKFLQVPKGRSMQSKPLSRGILPFMHGDAFSIHNSNNLYTIHFS
;
A
#
# COMPACT_ATOMS: atom_id res chain seq x y z
N MET A 1 -5.99 -8.75 7.37
CA MET A 1 -4.93 -7.99 6.67
C MET A 1 -4.28 -8.83 5.58
N ASP A 2 -4.06 -10.12 5.82
CA ASP A 2 -3.34 -10.98 4.88
C ASP A 2 -4.03 -11.17 3.53
N ILE A 3 -5.37 -11.13 3.48
CA ILE A 3 -6.13 -11.20 2.22
C ILE A 3 -5.84 -9.98 1.34
N ILE A 4 -5.87 -8.77 1.92
CA ILE A 4 -5.56 -7.53 1.20
C ILE A 4 -4.10 -7.55 0.75
N LEU A 5 -3.20 -8.02 1.62
CA LEU A 5 -1.78 -8.12 1.31
C LEU A 5 -1.53 -9.13 0.18
N ALA A 6 -2.21 -10.28 0.18
CA ALA A 6 -2.11 -11.29 -0.87
C ALA A 6 -2.62 -10.77 -2.22
N GLU A 7 -3.76 -10.08 -2.25
CA GLU A 7 -4.28 -9.45 -3.47
C GLU A 7 -3.35 -8.35 -3.98
N LEU A 8 -2.79 -7.54 -3.07
CA LEU A 8 -1.82 -6.52 -3.43
C LEU A 8 -0.53 -7.12 -4.02
N HIS A 9 -0.04 -8.20 -3.41
CA HIS A 9 1.13 -8.94 -3.87
C HIS A 9 0.90 -9.61 -5.24
N LYS A 10 -0.30 -10.12 -5.47
CA LYS A 10 -0.71 -10.71 -6.76
C LYS A 10 -0.84 -9.64 -7.84
N ALA A 11 -1.36 -8.48 -7.50
CA ALA A 11 -1.58 -7.37 -8.44
C ALA A 11 -0.27 -6.62 -8.76
N CYS A 12 0.61 -6.43 -7.78
CA CYS A 12 1.86 -5.69 -7.95
C CYS A 12 3.04 -6.45 -7.38
N LEU A 13 3.84 -7.03 -8.27
CA LEU A 13 5.07 -7.76 -7.95
C LEU A 13 6.03 -6.96 -7.05
N TYR A 14 6.05 -5.64 -7.20
CA TYR A 14 6.95 -4.75 -6.47
C TYR A 14 6.57 -4.54 -4.99
N THR A 15 5.37 -4.97 -4.58
CA THR A 15 4.93 -4.94 -3.18
C THR A 15 5.55 -6.03 -2.30
N VAL A 16 6.11 -7.08 -2.92
CA VAL A 16 6.92 -8.14 -2.29
C VAL A 16 8.44 -7.93 -2.50
N PRO A 17 8.86 -6.69 -2.80
CA PRO A 17 10.11 -6.35 -3.52
C PRO A 17 10.74 -7.45 -4.40
N LYS A 18 9.93 -8.17 -5.21
CA LYS A 18 10.44 -9.27 -6.03
C LYS A 18 10.75 -8.78 -7.45
N HIS A 19 11.95 -8.23 -7.68
CA HIS A 19 12.34 -7.90 -9.05
C HIS A 19 12.70 -9.18 -9.83
N MET A 20 11.93 -9.51 -10.86
CA MET A 20 12.18 -10.64 -11.73
C MET A 20 12.94 -10.16 -12.96
N VAL A 21 14.19 -10.63 -13.11
CA VAL A 21 15.03 -10.37 -14.29
C VAL A 21 14.87 -11.53 -15.26
N TYR A 22 14.73 -11.23 -16.56
CA TYR A 22 14.70 -12.27 -17.58
C TYR A 22 15.99 -13.10 -17.56
N LYS A 23 15.82 -14.42 -17.50
CA LYS A 23 16.89 -15.42 -17.66
C LYS A 23 16.32 -16.60 -18.44
N GLU A 24 17.01 -17.01 -19.50
CA GLU A 24 16.62 -18.17 -20.32
C GLU A 24 16.55 -19.47 -19.51
N SER A 25 17.35 -19.60 -18.45
CA SER A 25 17.30 -20.76 -17.56
C SER A 25 16.06 -20.83 -16.67
N ILE A 26 15.33 -19.72 -16.50
CA ILE A 26 14.14 -19.61 -15.64
C ILE A 26 12.87 -19.53 -16.48
N PHE A 27 12.92 -18.88 -17.65
CA PHE A 27 11.76 -18.67 -18.51
C PHE A 27 11.94 -19.36 -19.85
N GLN A 28 10.91 -20.11 -20.24
CA GLN A 28 10.87 -20.83 -21.51
C GLN A 28 10.84 -19.90 -22.72
N SER A 29 10.34 -18.67 -22.57
CA SER A 29 10.31 -17.64 -23.60
C SER A 29 10.18 -16.24 -23.01
N LYS A 30 10.40 -15.20 -23.83
CA LYS A 30 10.18 -13.80 -23.42
C LYS A 30 8.71 -13.53 -23.10
N GLU A 31 7.78 -14.16 -23.81
CA GLU A 31 6.33 -14.03 -23.57
C GLU A 31 5.94 -14.65 -22.23
N ALA A 32 6.54 -15.79 -21.85
CA ALA A 32 6.34 -16.38 -20.54
C ALA A 32 6.86 -15.45 -19.43
N TYR A 33 8.01 -14.80 -19.65
CA TYR A 33 8.53 -13.78 -18.75
C TYR A 33 7.60 -12.56 -18.64
N PHE A 34 7.16 -11.99 -19.76
CA PHE A 34 6.26 -10.84 -19.76
C PHE A 34 4.95 -11.16 -19.01
N ARG A 35 4.34 -12.32 -19.28
CA ARG A 35 3.16 -12.77 -18.52
C ARG A 35 3.45 -12.90 -17.01
N SER A 36 4.62 -13.38 -16.64
CA SER A 36 5.00 -13.52 -15.22
C SER A 36 5.15 -12.19 -14.48
N ILE A 37 5.48 -11.09 -15.18
CA ILE A 37 5.58 -9.75 -14.59
C ILE A 37 4.28 -8.95 -14.68
N GLY A 38 3.21 -9.54 -15.24
CA GLY A 38 1.89 -8.90 -15.34
C GLY A 38 1.54 -8.31 -16.70
N TYR A 39 2.31 -8.59 -17.76
CA TYR A 39 1.92 -8.22 -19.12
C TYR A 39 0.74 -9.06 -19.59
N GLN A 40 -0.35 -8.40 -19.99
CA GLN A 40 -1.45 -9.04 -20.71
C GLN A 40 -1.11 -9.11 -22.20
N SER A 41 -1.46 -10.21 -22.86
CA SER A 41 -1.19 -10.44 -24.29
C SER A 41 -2.50 -10.88 -24.95
N ASP A 42 -3.53 -10.04 -24.85
CA ASP A 42 -4.91 -10.37 -25.22
C ASP A 42 -5.18 -10.18 -26.73
N GLY A 43 -4.16 -10.38 -27.58
CA GLY A 43 -4.24 -10.16 -29.03
C GLY A 43 -4.13 -8.70 -29.47
N GLU A 44 -3.94 -7.77 -28.53
CA GLU A 44 -3.62 -6.36 -28.79
C GLU A 44 -2.16 -6.21 -29.27
N ASN A 45 -1.86 -5.09 -29.94
CA ASN A 45 -0.48 -4.83 -30.39
C ASN A 45 0.46 -4.55 -29.19
N LEU A 46 1.76 -4.73 -29.41
CA LEU A 46 2.77 -4.59 -28.35
C LEU A 46 2.74 -3.22 -27.67
N GLU A 47 2.41 -2.17 -28.40
CA GLU A 47 2.35 -0.80 -27.88
C GLU A 47 1.23 -0.63 -26.83
N GLU A 48 0.02 -1.12 -27.11
CA GLU A 48 -1.10 -1.00 -26.18
C GLU A 48 -0.89 -1.86 -24.92
N CYS A 49 -0.37 -3.08 -25.06
CA CYS A 49 0.00 -3.89 -23.90
C CYS A 49 1.07 -3.22 -23.03
N THR A 50 2.03 -2.53 -23.65
CA THR A 50 3.05 -1.76 -22.93
C THR A 50 2.44 -0.62 -22.14
N LYS A 51 1.56 0.15 -22.77
CA LYS A 51 0.86 1.26 -22.14
C LYS A 51 0.00 0.80 -20.97
N ASN A 52 -0.78 -0.28 -21.14
CA ASN A 52 -1.60 -0.86 -20.08
C ASN A 52 -0.76 -1.31 -18.88
N TYR A 53 0.37 -1.98 -19.14
CA TYR A 53 1.31 -2.37 -18.10
C TYR A 53 1.90 -1.15 -17.36
N LEU A 54 2.31 -0.11 -18.10
CA LEU A 54 2.82 1.12 -17.51
C LEU A 54 1.76 1.85 -16.68
N ASP A 55 0.51 1.89 -17.13
CA ASP A 55 -0.61 2.48 -16.38
C ASP A 55 -0.88 1.76 -15.06
N GLN A 56 -0.79 0.43 -15.04
CA GLN A 56 -0.85 -0.34 -13.80
C GLN A 56 0.31 0.02 -12.85
N LEU A 57 1.55 0.05 -13.35
CA LEU A 57 2.71 0.45 -12.55
C LEU A 57 2.58 1.88 -11.98
N LYS A 58 2.05 2.83 -12.77
CA LYS A 58 1.74 4.18 -12.30
C LYS A 58 0.78 4.16 -11.12
N SER A 59 -0.29 3.37 -11.22
CA SER A 59 -1.29 3.22 -10.14
C SER A 59 -0.64 2.72 -8.85
N TYR A 60 0.25 1.73 -8.96
CA TYR A 60 0.97 1.22 -7.79
C TYR A 60 1.96 2.23 -7.19
N MET A 61 2.67 3.01 -8.02
CA MET A 61 3.56 4.07 -7.52
C MET A 61 2.80 5.17 -6.78
N LYS A 62 1.59 5.53 -7.24
CA LYS A 62 0.68 6.43 -6.49
C LYS A 62 0.29 5.85 -5.14
N LEU A 63 -0.08 4.56 -5.11
CA LEU A 63 -0.38 3.85 -3.87
C LEU A 63 0.82 3.89 -2.90
N TYR A 64 2.05 3.70 -3.39
CA TYR A 64 3.25 3.86 -2.56
C TYR A 64 3.41 5.27 -2.00
N GLY A 65 3.20 6.31 -2.82
CA GLY A 65 3.19 7.69 -2.35
C GLY A 65 2.20 7.91 -1.21
N ALA A 66 0.96 7.44 -1.38
CA ALA A 66 -0.08 7.50 -0.36
C ALA A 66 0.27 6.70 0.91
N LEU A 67 0.85 5.51 0.77
CA LEU A 67 1.30 4.70 1.90
C LEU A 67 2.43 5.39 2.68
N VAL A 68 3.41 5.98 1.98
CA VAL A 68 4.48 6.75 2.64
C VAL A 68 3.88 7.98 3.34
N GLN A 69 2.89 8.64 2.75
CA GLN A 69 2.20 9.75 3.41
C GLN A 69 1.46 9.31 4.68
N MET A 70 0.73 8.18 4.64
CA MET A 70 -0.05 7.71 5.80
C MET A 70 0.81 7.00 6.85
N ALA A 71 1.57 5.98 6.45
CA ALA A 71 2.39 5.17 7.35
C ALA A 71 3.69 5.88 7.75
N GLY A 72 4.18 6.80 6.91
CA GLY A 72 5.42 7.53 7.18
C GLY A 72 5.40 8.30 8.49
N PHE A 73 4.24 8.77 8.96
CA PHE A 73 4.12 9.35 10.29
C PHE A 73 4.50 8.37 11.40
N ALA A 74 3.93 7.17 11.35
CA ALA A 74 4.21 6.14 12.34
C ALA A 74 5.65 5.64 12.25
N LEU A 75 6.14 5.44 11.02
CA LEU A 75 7.52 5.02 10.75
C LEU A 75 8.53 6.06 11.23
N TYR A 76 8.30 7.35 10.95
CA TYR A 76 9.15 8.42 11.47
C TYR A 76 9.10 8.50 13.00
N LYS A 77 7.90 8.38 13.61
CA LYS A 77 7.78 8.38 15.08
C LYS A 77 8.56 7.22 15.71
N ARG A 78 8.60 6.06 15.07
CA ARG A 78 9.23 4.83 15.59
C ARG A 78 10.73 4.74 15.33
N TYR A 79 11.18 5.14 14.13
CA TYR A 79 12.54 4.88 13.63
C TYR A 79 13.36 6.15 13.37
N LYS A 80 12.73 7.33 13.41
CA LYS A 80 13.38 8.66 13.39
C LYS A 80 14.40 8.80 12.26
N SER A 81 15.68 8.98 12.61
CA SER A 81 16.77 9.18 11.66
C SER A 81 16.97 8.01 10.70
N GLN A 82 16.64 6.77 11.11
CA GLN A 82 16.76 5.61 10.22
C GLN A 82 15.74 5.65 9.08
N PHE A 83 14.51 6.08 9.37
CA PHE A 83 13.50 6.30 8.33
C PHE A 83 13.92 7.42 7.36
N LEU A 84 14.49 8.51 7.88
CA LEU A 84 15.01 9.59 7.03
C LEU A 84 16.17 9.13 6.15
N LYS A 85 17.09 8.29 6.65
CA LYS A 85 18.17 7.70 5.85
C LYS A 85 17.60 6.85 4.71
N MET A 86 16.57 6.05 4.98
CA MET A 86 15.90 5.27 3.94
C MET A 86 15.27 6.17 2.87
N LEU A 87 14.52 7.21 3.27
CA LEU A 87 13.93 8.17 2.33
C LEU A 87 15.00 8.93 1.52
N LYS A 88 16.13 9.26 2.14
CA LYS A 88 17.27 9.88 1.46
C LYS A 88 17.85 8.97 0.39
N ILE A 89 18.06 7.69 0.68
CA ILE A 89 18.52 6.70 -0.32
C ILE A 89 17.53 6.60 -1.48
N ILE A 90 16.22 6.57 -1.20
CA ILE A 90 15.18 6.54 -2.22
C ILE A 90 15.20 7.81 -3.09
N SER A 91 15.33 8.99 -2.47
CA SER A 91 15.36 10.26 -3.17
C SER A 91 16.61 10.43 -4.02
N ASP A 92 17.79 10.21 -3.44
CA ASP A 92 19.08 10.54 -4.05
C ASP A 92 19.50 9.56 -5.15
N ASN A 93 19.07 8.30 -5.04
CA ASN A 93 19.45 7.26 -6.01
C ASN A 93 18.25 6.90 -6.91
N PHE A 94 17.18 6.38 -6.30
CA PHE A 94 16.10 5.76 -7.07
C PHE A 94 15.28 6.79 -7.86
N LEU A 95 14.89 7.93 -7.25
CA LEU A 95 14.14 8.95 -7.96
C LEU A 95 14.98 9.68 -9.03
N VAL A 96 16.28 9.85 -8.79
CA VAL A 96 17.20 10.43 -9.77
C VAL A 96 17.35 9.51 -10.99
N ASP A 97 17.52 8.21 -10.76
CA ASP A 97 17.59 7.21 -11.82
C ASP A 97 16.28 7.09 -12.61
N LEU A 98 15.13 7.33 -11.98
CA LEU A 98 13.84 7.34 -12.68
C LEU A 98 13.68 8.59 -13.55
N LYS A 99 14.09 9.77 -13.04
CA LYS A 99 14.03 11.04 -13.77
C LYS A 99 14.88 11.03 -15.05
N SER A 100 16.05 10.40 -14.99
CA SER A 100 16.98 10.34 -16.11
C SER A 100 16.52 9.43 -17.27
N ARG A 101 15.57 8.53 -17.01
CA ARG A 101 15.10 7.55 -18.00
C ARG A 101 14.04 8.08 -18.97
N THR A 102 13.64 9.36 -18.88
CA THR A 102 12.71 10.06 -19.79
C THR A 102 11.51 9.18 -20.18
N VAL A 103 10.81 8.63 -19.19
CA VAL A 103 9.56 7.91 -19.41
C VAL A 103 8.43 8.88 -19.10
N PRO A 104 7.79 9.53 -20.09
CA PRO A 104 6.80 10.61 -19.89
C PRO A 104 5.58 10.15 -19.06
N GLU A 105 5.43 8.85 -18.96
CA GLU A 105 4.33 8.15 -18.34
C GLU A 105 4.57 7.81 -16.87
N LEU A 106 5.82 7.68 -16.40
CA LEU A 106 6.08 7.32 -15.01
C LEU A 106 5.92 8.53 -14.09
N ASN A 107 4.77 8.62 -13.41
CA ASN A 107 4.49 9.70 -12.46
C ASN A 107 4.99 9.33 -11.05
N TYR A 108 6.19 9.81 -10.70
CA TYR A 108 6.77 9.76 -9.35
C TYR A 108 6.50 11.03 -8.54
N VAL A 109 5.70 11.97 -9.04
CA VAL A 109 5.49 13.30 -8.45
C VAL A 109 4.90 13.18 -7.06
N GLU A 110 3.92 12.31 -6.84
CA GLU A 110 3.25 12.18 -5.54
C GLU A 110 4.20 11.70 -4.43
N LEU A 111 5.05 10.72 -4.73
CA LEU A 111 6.09 10.25 -3.81
C LEU A 111 7.16 11.33 -3.59
N GLN A 112 7.61 11.98 -4.66
CA GLN A 112 8.59 13.06 -4.60
C GLN A 112 8.09 14.22 -3.72
N THR A 113 6.89 14.74 -4.00
CA THR A 113 6.25 15.81 -3.22
C THR A 113 6.06 15.37 -1.76
N CYS A 114 5.68 14.12 -1.49
CA CYS A 114 5.55 13.62 -0.13
C CYS A 114 6.89 13.66 0.64
N ILE A 115 8.00 13.28 -0.01
CA ILE A 115 9.34 13.27 0.61
C ILE A 115 9.86 14.70 0.80
N GLU A 116 9.79 15.53 -0.24
CA GLU A 116 10.32 16.90 -0.26
C GLU A 116 9.58 17.81 0.73
N GLU A 117 8.25 17.80 0.71
CA GLU A 117 7.43 18.57 1.65
C GLU A 117 7.31 17.91 3.03
N LYS A 118 7.94 16.75 3.22
CA LYS A 118 7.88 15.95 4.45
C LYS A 118 6.44 15.72 4.93
N LYS A 119 5.52 15.43 4.01
CA LYS A 119 4.08 15.21 4.33
C LYS A 119 3.88 14.10 5.35
N PHE A 120 4.80 13.14 5.41
CA PHE A 120 4.84 12.08 6.42
C PHE A 120 4.98 12.58 7.86
N LEU A 121 5.33 13.85 8.10
CA LEU A 121 5.33 14.44 9.46
C LEU A 121 3.93 14.84 9.93
N GLN A 122 2.98 14.97 9.02
CA GLN A 122 1.61 15.35 9.33
C GLN A 122 0.85 14.14 9.89
N VAL A 123 0.04 14.37 10.92
CA VAL A 123 -0.84 13.31 11.44
C VAL A 123 -1.86 12.94 10.35
N PRO A 124 -1.97 11.66 9.95
CA PRO A 124 -2.90 11.26 8.91
C PRO A 124 -4.36 11.58 9.28
N LYS A 125 -5.13 12.08 8.31
CA LYS A 125 -6.57 12.29 8.47
C LYS A 125 -7.25 10.95 8.80
N GLY A 126 -8.21 10.97 9.71
CA GLY A 126 -8.92 9.75 10.13
C GLY A 126 -8.21 8.89 11.18
N ARG A 127 -6.98 9.26 11.61
CA ARG A 127 -6.29 8.54 12.69
C ARG A 127 -7.05 8.56 14.02
N SER A 128 -7.66 9.70 14.33
CA SER A 128 -8.61 9.80 15.44
C SER A 128 -9.99 9.55 14.86
N MET A 129 -10.47 8.31 14.95
CA MET A 129 -11.87 8.02 14.67
C MET A 129 -12.69 8.68 15.79
N GLN A 130 -13.48 9.70 15.48
CA GLN A 130 -14.44 10.22 16.46
C GLN A 130 -15.41 9.08 16.77
N SER A 131 -15.33 8.53 17.97
CA SER A 131 -16.24 7.49 18.47
C SER A 131 -17.62 8.05 18.80
N LYS A 132 -18.21 8.83 17.88
CA LYS A 132 -19.61 9.21 17.96
C LYS A 132 -20.38 8.10 17.27
N PRO A 133 -20.94 7.11 18.01
CA PRO A 133 -21.81 6.12 17.39
C PRO A 133 -22.96 6.87 16.69
N LEU A 134 -23.17 6.55 15.42
CA LEU A 134 -24.36 6.96 14.67
C LEU A 134 -25.55 6.13 15.15
N SER A 135 -25.93 6.31 16.40
CA SER A 135 -27.09 5.67 17.00
C SER A 135 -27.68 6.64 18.02
N ARG A 136 -28.29 7.71 17.51
CA ARG A 136 -29.08 8.62 18.33
C ARG A 136 -30.33 8.97 17.56
N GLY A 137 -31.33 8.09 17.62
CA GLY A 137 -32.56 8.32 16.89
C GLY A 137 -33.60 7.20 16.91
N ILE A 138 -33.72 6.38 17.97
CA ILE A 138 -34.99 5.74 18.32
C ILE A 138 -35.07 5.70 19.86
N LEU A 139 -36.05 6.40 20.44
CA LEU A 139 -36.44 6.37 21.85
C LEU A 139 -37.94 6.00 21.89
N PRO A 140 -38.54 5.63 23.03
CA PRO A 140 -38.43 4.39 23.80
C PRO A 140 -39.80 3.66 23.91
N PHE A 141 -39.82 2.52 24.62
CA PHE A 141 -40.93 1.61 25.04
C PHE A 141 -40.86 0.24 24.32
N MET A 142 -40.83 -0.92 24.98
CA MET A 142 -41.35 -1.36 26.28
C MET A 142 -40.40 -2.36 26.98
N HIS A 143 -40.32 -2.25 28.31
CA HIS A 143 -40.08 -3.27 29.34
C HIS A 143 -39.14 -4.48 29.08
N GLY A 144 -38.09 -4.59 29.90
CA GLY A 144 -37.40 -5.85 30.15
C GLY A 144 -35.95 -5.69 30.62
N ASP A 145 -35.79 -5.39 31.91
CA ASP A 145 -34.69 -5.70 32.82
C ASP A 145 -33.22 -5.35 32.47
N ALA A 146 -32.61 -4.66 33.43
CA ALA A 146 -31.26 -4.15 33.44
C ALA A 146 -30.20 -5.25 33.37
N PHE A 147 -29.22 -5.10 32.48
CA PHE A 147 -27.91 -5.72 32.65
C PHE A 147 -26.81 -4.66 32.64
N SER A 148 -26.29 -4.41 33.83
CA SER A 148 -25.06 -3.64 34.06
C SER A 148 -23.87 -4.52 33.64
N ILE A 149 -23.13 -4.12 32.60
CA ILE A 149 -21.87 -4.78 32.26
C ILE A 149 -20.74 -4.02 32.95
N HIS A 150 -20.41 -4.48 34.15
CA HIS A 150 -19.16 -4.20 34.82
C HIS A 150 -18.05 -4.94 34.05
N ASN A 151 -17.17 -4.23 33.35
CA ASN A 151 -16.02 -4.85 32.70
C ASN A 151 -14.84 -4.89 33.68
N SER A 152 -14.64 -6.06 34.28
CA SER A 152 -13.50 -6.44 35.11
C SER A 152 -13.60 -7.95 35.35
N ASN A 153 -12.65 -8.83 35.07
CA ASN A 153 -11.22 -8.74 34.81
C ASN A 153 -10.75 -10.10 34.24
N ASN A 154 -9.54 -10.15 33.68
CA ASN A 154 -8.69 -11.34 33.55
C ASN A 154 -9.07 -12.47 32.56
N LEU A 155 -7.99 -12.98 31.97
CA LEU A 155 -7.74 -14.23 31.25
C LEU A 155 -8.94 -15.14 30.92
N TYR A 156 -9.17 -15.35 29.63
CA TYR A 156 -9.91 -16.51 29.13
C TYR A 156 -8.96 -17.63 28.69
N THR A 157 -9.08 -18.78 29.36
CA THR A 157 -8.73 -20.10 28.81
C THR A 157 -10.01 -20.71 28.25
N ILE A 158 -9.98 -21.19 27.01
CA ILE A 158 -11.11 -21.82 26.35
C ILE A 158 -10.95 -23.34 26.49
N HIS A 159 -11.92 -24.01 27.11
CA HIS A 159 -12.07 -25.47 27.01
C HIS A 159 -13.26 -25.79 26.11
N PHE A 160 -13.01 -26.66 25.13
CA PHE A 160 -14.02 -27.22 24.22
C PHE A 160 -14.64 -28.47 24.84
N SER A 161 -15.93 -28.65 24.58
CA SER A 161 -16.60 -29.95 24.49
C SER A 161 -17.53 -29.91 23.28
#